data_AF-A0A1G1M3M9-F1
#
_entry.id   AF-A0A1G1M3M9-F1
#
_cell.length_a   1.000
_cell.length_b   1.000
_cell.length_c   1.000
_cell.angle_alpha   90.00
_cell.angle_beta   90.00
_cell.angle_gamma   90.00
#
_symmetry.space_group_name_H-M   'P 1'
#
loop_
_entity.id
_entity.type
_entity.pdbx_description
1 polymer ?
#
loop_
_entity_poly.entity_id
_entity_poly.type
_entity_poly.pdbx_seq_one_letter_code
_entity_poly.pdbx_strand_id
1 'polypeptide(L)' 'MQKAALNVSGIVFLGVAVLHMVRLGLKIPVTFGQTSIPLMASAVGAVVALLLALWMFVVARKSAKTETVR' A
#
# COMPACT_ATOMS: atom_id res chain seq x y z
N MET A 1 -1.82 6.77 20.39
CA MET A 1 -1.10 5.63 19.76
C MET A 1 -1.61 5.26 18.36
N GLN A 2 -2.91 5.30 18.07
CA GLN A 2 -3.47 4.96 16.74
C GLN A 2 -2.85 5.75 15.57
N LYS A 3 -2.61 7.06 15.73
CA LYS A 3 -2.06 7.90 14.66
C LYS A 3 -0.68 7.44 14.16
N ALA A 4 0.21 7.05 15.07
CA ALA A 4 1.53 6.54 14.70
C ALA A 4 1.42 5.20 13.94
N ALA A 5 0.57 4.29 14.41
CA ALA A 5 0.32 3.01 13.74
C ALA A 5 -0.26 3.18 12.33
N LEU A 6 -1.20 4.12 12.14
CA LEU A 6 -1.77 4.46 10.83
C LEU A 6 -0.73 5.06 9.88
N ASN A 7 0.13 5.96 10.36
CA ASN A 7 1.21 6.54 9.55
C ASN A 7 2.24 5.48 9.12
N VAL A 8 2.68 4.64 10.06
CA VAL A 8 3.65 3.57 9.77
C VAL A 8 3.05 2.58 8.77
N SER A 9 1.82 2.14 8.99
CA SER A 9 1.13 1.24 8.07
C SER A 9 0.96 1.87 6.68
N GLY A 10 0.59 3.15 6.61
CA GLY A 10 0.45 3.89 5.34
C GLY A 10 1.76 3.93 4.55
N ILE A 11 2.90 4.15 5.21
CA ILE A 11 4.23 4.12 4.58
C ILE A 11 4.57 2.73 4.04
N VAL A 12 4.30 1.68 4.82
CA VAL A 12 4.56 0.29 4.40
C VAL A 12 3.73 -0.05 3.16
N PHE A 13 2.43 0.23 3.17
CA PHE A 13 1.56 -0.03 2.01
C PHE A 13 1.94 0.81 0.78
N LEU A 14 2.43 2.04 0.98
CA LEU A 14 2.96 2.84 -0.11
C LEU A 14 4.21 2.19 -0.74
N GLY A 15 5.13 1.69 0.09
CA GLY A 15 6.29 0.93 -0.38
C GLY A 15 5.90 -0.32 -1.18
N VAL A 16 4.91 -1.07 -0.70
CA VAL A 16 4.36 -2.24 -1.42
C VAL A 16 3.74 -1.83 -2.77
N ALA A 17 3.01 -0.72 -2.83
CA ALA A 17 2.45 -0.21 -4.07
C ALA A 17 3.55 0.14 -5.10
N VAL A 18 4.63 0.78 -4.64
CA VAL A 18 5.81 1.08 -5.47
C VAL A 18 6.46 -0.21 -5.98
N LEU A 19 6.64 -1.23 -5.14
CA LEU A 19 7.18 -2.52 -5.57
C LEU A 19 6.33 -3.19 -6.65
N HIS A 20 5.00 -3.13 -6.53
CA HIS A 20 4.13 -3.62 -7.60
C HIS A 20 4.25 -2.81 -8.89
N MET A 21 4.36 -1.47 -8.81
CA MET A 21 4.59 -0.62 -9.98
C MET A 21 5.93 -0.94 -10.67
N VAL A 22 7.00 -1.11 -9.89
CA VAL A 22 8.32 -1.52 -10.41
C VAL A 22 8.22 -2.89 -11.07
N ARG A 23 7.56 -3.86 -10.44
CA ARG A 23 7.34 -5.19 -11.02
C ARG A 23 6.58 -5.13 -12.34
N LEU A 24 5.56 -4.28 -12.46
CA LEU A 24 4.80 -4.10 -13.69
C LEU A 24 5.63 -3.43 -14.79
N GLY A 25 6.38 -2.38 -14.46
CA GLY A 25 7.20 -1.64 -15.43
C GLY A 25 8.36 -2.46 -15.98
N LEU A 26 9.05 -3.19 -15.12
CA LEU A 26 10.17 -4.07 -15.50
C LEU A 26 9.73 -5.47 -15.94
N LYS A 27 8.41 -5.77 -15.90
CA LYS A 27 7.81 -7.07 -16.22
C LYS A 27 8.52 -8.24 -15.52
N ILE A 28 8.94 -8.05 -14.26
CA ILE A 28 9.73 -9.05 -13.54
C ILE A 28 8.89 -10.32 -13.38
N PRO A 29 9.32 -11.45 -13.95
CA PRO A 29 8.63 -12.72 -13.80
C PRO A 29 8.81 -13.20 -12.37
N VAL A 30 7.69 -13.46 -11.69
CA VAL A 30 7.70 -14.07 -10.35
C VAL A 30 7.06 -15.44 -10.50
N THR A 31 7.86 -16.46 -10.27
CA THR A 31 7.46 -17.86 -10.28
C THR A 31 7.50 -18.41 -8.87
N PHE A 32 6.49 -19.17 -8.49
CA PHE A 32 6.48 -19.96 -7.26
C PHE A 32 6.36 -21.43 -7.64
N GLY A 33 7.47 -22.17 -7.50
CA GLY A 33 7.57 -23.52 -8.04
C GLY A 33 7.43 -23.53 -9.57
N GLN A 34 6.41 -24.23 -10.07
CA GLN A 34 6.08 -24.29 -11.51
C GLN A 34 5.02 -23.27 -11.95
N THR A 35 4.46 -22.49 -11.02
CA THR A 35 3.37 -21.55 -11.34
C THR A 35 3.93 -20.14 -11.54
N SER A 36 3.72 -19.57 -12.74
CA SER A 36 4.01 -18.15 -13.01
C SER A 36 2.86 -17.28 -12.51
N ILE A 37 3.15 -16.32 -11.63
CA ILE A 37 2.13 -15.37 -11.17
C ILE A 37 1.86 -14.37 -12.31
N PRO A 38 0.61 -14.25 -12.79
CA PRO A 38 0.28 -13.33 -13.87
C PRO A 38 0.56 -11.89 -13.47
N LEU A 39 1.09 -11.09 -14.40
CA LEU A 39 1.39 -9.67 -14.17
C LEU A 39 0.14 -8.86 -13.76
N MET A 40 -1.05 -9.29 -14.21
CA MET A 40 -2.33 -8.69 -13.82
C MET A 40 -2.57 -8.73 -12.31
N ALA A 41 -2.13 -9.77 -11.61
CA ALA A 41 -2.24 -9.83 -10.15
C ALA A 41 -1.41 -8.73 -9.48
N SER A 42 -0.29 -8.31 -10.09
CA SER A 42 0.49 -7.17 -9.59
C SER A 42 -0.17 -5.83 -9.86
N ALA A 43 -0.93 -5.68 -10.95
CA ALA A 43 -1.69 -4.47 -11.23
C ALA A 43 -2.78 -4.26 -10.18
N VAL A 44 -3.52 -5.32 -9.84
CA VAL A 44 -4.52 -5.27 -8.76
C VAL A 44 -3.85 -4.99 -7.42
N GLY A 45 -2.74 -5.67 -7.11
CA GLY A 45 -1.96 -5.42 -5.89
C GLY A 45 -1.48 -3.96 -5.76
N ALA A 46 -0.98 -3.36 -6.85
CA ALA A 46 -0.57 -1.96 -6.87
C ALA A 46 -1.72 -1.02 -6.51
N VAL A 47 -2.87 -1.20 -7.16
CA VAL A 47 -4.05 -0.33 -6.97
C VAL A 47 -4.59 -0.45 -5.55
N VAL A 48 -4.77 -1.68 -5.06
CA VAL A 48 -5.30 -1.91 -3.71
C VAL A 48 -4.34 -1.37 -2.64
N ALA A 49 -3.04 -1.63 -2.77
CA ALA A 49 -2.04 -1.13 -1.82
C ALA A 49 -1.98 0.40 -1.81
N LEU A 50 -2.08 1.04 -2.98
CA LEU A 50 -2.09 2.50 -3.10
C LEU A 50 -3.34 3.10 -2.43
N LEU A 51 -4.52 2.52 -2.68
CA LEU A 51 -5.78 2.97 -2.05
C LEU A 51 -5.73 2.80 -0.53
N LEU A 52 -5.21 1.68 -0.02
CA LEU A 52 -5.04 1.46 1.41
C LEU A 52 -4.07 2.48 2.03
N ALA A 53 -2.93 2.73 1.38
CA ALA A 53 -1.97 3.72 1.85
C ALA A 53 -2.61 5.11 1.97
N LEU A 54 -3.29 5.57 0.90
CA LEU A 54 -3.99 6.85 0.88
C LEU A 54 -5.07 6.92 1.98
N TRP A 55 -5.87 5.87 2.13
CA TRP A 55 -6.90 5.80 3.16
C TRP A 55 -6.30 5.92 4.56
N MET A 56 -5.21 5.21 4.86
CA MET A 56 -4.53 5.29 6.16
C MET A 56 -4.00 6.70 6.45
N PHE A 57 -3.43 7.39 5.46
CA PHE A 57 -3.00 8.79 5.64
C PHE A 57 -4.18 9.74 5.86
N VAL A 58 -5.30 9.55 5.15
CA VAL A 58 -6.52 10.35 5.34
C VAL A 58 -7.08 10.15 6.76
N VAL A 59 -7.16 8.90 7.22
CA VAL A 59 -7.66 8.56 8.56
C VAL A 59 -6.71 9.10 9.63
N ALA A 60 -5.39 8.97 9.47
CA ALA A 60 -4.40 9.52 10.40
C ALA A 60 -4.54 11.04 10.58
N ARG A 61 -4.81 11.77 9.48
CA ARG A 61 -5.07 13.22 9.52
C ARG A 61 -6.38 13.55 10.21
N LYS A 62 -7.44 12.76 9.97
CA LYS A 62 -8.75 12.94 10.63
C LYS A 62 -8.65 12.70 12.15
N SER A 63 -7.96 11.64 12.57
CA SER A 63 -7.73 11.35 14.00
C SER A 63 -6.95 12.46 14.71
N ALA A 64 -6.01 13.13 14.02
CA ALA A 64 -5.28 14.26 14.58
C ALA A 64 -6.18 15.48 14.87
N LYS A 65 -7.19 15.74 14.02
CA LYS A 65 -8.11 16.87 14.17
C LYS A 65 -9.07 16.70 15.36
N THR A 66 -9.41 15.46 15.72
CA THR A 66 -10.31 15.16 16.84
C THR A 66 -9.63 15.32 18.20
N GLU A 67 -8.31 15.13 18.28
CA GLU A 67 -7.54 15.29 19.53
C GLU A 67 -7.43 16.76 19.96
N THR A 68 -7.39 17.69 19.02
CA THR A 68 -7.29 19.14 19.30
C THR A 68 -8.62 19.83 19.67
N VAL A 69 -9.76 19.12 19.56
CA VAL A 69 -11.10 19.67 19.84
C VAL A 69 -11.66 19.14 21.17
N ARG A 70 -10.92 18.29 21.87
CA ARG A 70 -11.24 17.83 23.23
C ARG A 70 -10.33 18.52 24.24
#